data_AF-A0A416HTF9-F1
#
_entry.id   AF-A0A416HTF9-F1
#
_cell.length_a   1.000
_cell.length_b   1.000
_cell.length_c   1.000
_cell.angle_alpha   90.00
_cell.angle_beta   90.00
_cell.angle_gamma   90.00
#
_symmetry.space_group_name_H-M   'P 1'
#
loop_
_entity.id
_entity.type
_entity.pdbx_description
1 polymer ?
#
loop_
_entity_poly.entity_id
_entity_poly.type
_entity_poly.pdbx_seq_one_letter_code
_entity_poly.pdbx_strand_id
1 'polypeptide(L)'
;MDTIHLYRRRYMPDETVELKDDLILYRDDNILVTKWNILKPRKDIDHGISVYYMKEGFKISKVFDAADRLVYWYCDIIETEYRPNENTYIFHDLLIDVLIYPDKHVEVVDLDEFADFTENLTLPAPLLAKALRQTNNLLRFIYEGHLDELTEPITSRE
;
A
#
# COMPACT_ATOMS: atom_id res chain seq x y z
N MET A 1 -6.12 0.16 26.91
CA MET A 1 -6.15 0.78 25.57
C MET A 1 -6.18 -0.38 24.61
N ASP A 2 -7.24 -0.51 23.83
CA ASP A 2 -7.37 -1.62 22.90
C ASP A 2 -6.28 -1.50 21.84
N THR A 3 -5.40 -2.50 21.79
CA THR A 3 -4.33 -2.58 20.80
C THR A 3 -4.96 -2.63 19.40
N ILE A 4 -4.41 -1.87 18.45
CA ILE A 4 -4.82 -1.96 17.05
C ILE A 4 -3.99 -3.08 16.41
N HIS A 5 -4.64 -3.98 15.69
CA HIS A 5 -3.96 -5.01 14.93
C HIS A 5 -4.02 -4.70 13.44
N LEU A 6 -2.88 -4.85 12.76
CA LEU A 6 -2.75 -4.60 11.33
C LEU A 6 -2.37 -5.90 10.64
N TYR A 7 -3.10 -6.26 9.59
CA TYR A 7 -2.81 -7.43 8.77
C TYR A 7 -2.71 -7.06 7.31
N ARG A 8 -1.80 -7.72 6.60
CA ARG A 8 -1.76 -7.75 5.14
C ARG A 8 -2.27 -9.11 4.66
N ARG A 9 -3.28 -9.10 3.80
CA ARG A 9 -3.80 -10.26 3.09
C ARG A 9 -3.30 -10.21 1.65
N ARG A 10 -2.52 -11.20 1.22
CA ARG A 10 -2.14 -11.36 -0.19
C ARG A 10 -2.87 -12.53 -0.80
N TYR A 11 -3.19 -12.41 -2.09
CA TYR A 11 -3.69 -13.53 -2.87
C TYR A 11 -2.56 -14.30 -3.57
N MET A 12 -1.39 -13.68 -3.79
CA MET A 12 -0.22 -14.30 -4.41
C MET A 12 1.10 -13.97 -3.68
N PRO A 13 1.76 -14.95 -3.03
CA PRO A 13 1.17 -16.21 -2.60
C PRO A 13 -0.03 -15.96 -1.66
N ASP A 14 -0.92 -16.94 -1.55
CA ASP A 14 -2.04 -16.89 -0.60
C ASP A 14 -1.52 -16.89 0.84
N GLU A 15 -1.48 -15.70 1.47
CA GLU A 15 -1.03 -15.53 2.85
C GLU A 15 -1.76 -14.40 3.58
N THR A 16 -1.81 -14.50 4.91
CA THR A 16 -2.19 -13.38 5.80
C THR A 16 -1.08 -13.20 6.83
N VAL A 17 -0.52 -12.00 6.91
CA VAL A 17 0.60 -11.68 7.80
C VAL A 17 0.20 -10.54 8.73
N GLU A 18 0.44 -10.69 10.03
CA GLU A 18 0.30 -9.60 10.99
C GLU A 18 1.51 -8.67 10.88
N LEU A 19 1.25 -7.38 10.70
CA LEU A 19 2.24 -6.30 10.68
C LEU A 19 2.56 -5.85 12.11
N LYS A 20 2.86 -6.81 12.99
CA LYS A 20 3.04 -6.61 14.43
C LYS A 20 4.24 -5.72 14.79
N ASP A 21 5.21 -5.62 13.88
CA ASP A 21 6.45 -4.88 14.06
C ASP A 21 6.36 -3.45 13.46
N ASP A 22 5.24 -3.11 12.81
CA ASP A 22 5.00 -1.77 12.27
C ASP A 22 4.64 -0.79 13.40
N LEU A 23 5.29 0.37 13.39
CA LEU A 23 4.97 1.47 14.31
C LEU A 23 3.87 2.34 13.72
N ILE A 24 2.71 2.41 14.37
CA ILE A 24 1.65 3.35 14.01
C ILE A 24 2.07 4.77 14.44
N LEU A 25 2.26 5.66 13.45
CA LEU A 25 2.60 7.07 13.66
C LEU A 25 1.36 7.96 13.79
N TYR A 26 0.29 7.64 13.06
CA TYR A 26 -0.95 8.42 13.04
C TYR A 26 -2.12 7.57 12.54
N ARG A 27 -3.34 7.87 13.01
CA ARG A 27 -4.57 7.26 12.51
C ARG A 27 -5.77 8.19 12.72
N ASP A 28 -6.61 8.30 11.70
CA ASP A 28 -7.98 8.82 11.79
C ASP A 28 -8.96 7.99 10.93
N ASP A 29 -10.15 8.52 10.66
CA ASP A 29 -11.20 7.86 9.88
C ASP A 29 -10.90 7.75 8.37
N ASN A 30 -9.86 8.43 7.88
CA ASN A 30 -9.49 8.48 6.47
C ASN A 30 -8.15 7.80 6.22
N ILE A 31 -7.15 8.09 7.06
CA ILE A 31 -5.78 7.61 6.86
C ILE A 31 -5.19 6.91 8.08
N LEU A 32 -4.27 5.99 7.80
CA LEU A 32 -3.36 5.38 8.77
C LEU A 32 -1.92 5.62 8.28
N VAL A 33 -1.01 6.02 9.16
CA VAL A 33 0.41 6.19 8.83
C VAL A 33 1.23 5.23 9.69
N THR A 34 2.09 4.43 9.07
CA THR A 34 2.98 3.48 9.74
C THR A 34 4.43 3.66 9.32
N LYS A 35 5.35 3.30 10.20
CA LYS A 35 6.78 3.13 9.91
C LYS A 35 7.16 1.68 10.08
N TRP A 36 7.91 1.13 9.14
CA TRP A 36 8.22 -0.30 9.08
C TRP A 36 9.65 -0.55 8.65
N ASN A 37 10.17 -1.73 9.00
CA ASN A 37 11.41 -2.28 8.49
C ASN A 37 11.09 -3.50 7.62
N ILE A 38 11.97 -3.84 6.67
CA ILE A 38 11.77 -5.04 5.85
C ILE A 38 11.62 -6.30 6.72
N LEU A 39 10.62 -7.12 6.40
CA LEU A 39 10.40 -8.41 7.07
C LEU A 39 11.51 -9.44 6.76
N LYS A 40 12.12 -9.33 5.58
CA LYS A 40 13.19 -10.21 5.10
C LYS A 40 14.34 -9.36 4.56
N PRO A 41 15.61 -9.61 4.94
CA PRO A 41 16.75 -8.86 4.46
C PRO A 41 16.81 -8.79 2.93
N ARG A 42 17.00 -7.57 2.41
CA ARG A 42 17.12 -7.24 0.99
C ARG A 42 18.32 -6.32 0.80
N LYS A 43 18.85 -6.28 -0.43
CA LYS A 43 20.00 -5.43 -0.76
C LYS A 43 19.59 -4.05 -1.28
N ASP A 44 18.37 -3.93 -1.78
CA ASP A 44 17.86 -2.79 -2.51
C ASP A 44 16.96 -1.87 -1.67
N ILE A 45 16.31 -2.41 -0.64
CA ILE A 45 15.42 -1.68 0.28
C ILE A 45 15.67 -2.14 1.72
N ASP A 46 15.39 -1.27 2.69
CA ASP A 46 15.68 -1.50 4.12
C ASP A 46 14.49 -1.15 5.02
N HIS A 47 13.86 0.00 4.82
CA HIS A 47 12.75 0.46 5.64
C HIS A 47 11.87 1.46 4.88
N GLY A 48 10.76 1.85 5.49
CA GLY A 48 9.86 2.83 4.89
C GLY A 48 8.83 3.40 5.84
N ILE A 49 8.10 4.38 5.33
CA ILE A 49 6.93 4.97 5.98
C ILE A 49 5.78 4.90 4.98
N SER A 50 4.64 4.39 5.42
CA SER A 50 3.46 4.20 4.59
C SER A 50 2.29 5.04 5.09
N VAL A 51 1.52 5.59 4.16
CA VAL A 51 0.18 6.12 4.39
C VAL A 51 -0.83 5.24 3.67
N TYR A 52 -1.87 4.84 4.38
CA TYR A 52 -2.98 4.05 3.87
C TYR A 52 -4.16 4.99 3.68
N TYR A 53 -4.61 5.16 2.44
CA TYR A 53 -5.82 5.88 2.11
C TYR A 53 -6.98 4.88 2.02
N MET A 54 -7.60 4.61 3.18
CA MET A 54 -8.50 3.46 3.36
C MET A 54 -9.78 3.56 2.51
N LYS A 55 -10.24 4.78 2.20
CA LYS A 55 -11.42 5.03 1.35
C LYS A 55 -11.07 5.06 -0.12
N GLU A 56 -9.92 5.65 -0.46
CA GLU A 56 -9.44 5.81 -1.82
C GLU A 56 -8.89 4.50 -2.40
N GLY A 57 -8.44 3.59 -1.53
CA GLY A 57 -8.11 2.22 -1.92
C GLY A 57 -6.67 2.01 -2.35
N PHE A 58 -5.74 2.77 -1.78
CA PHE A 58 -4.31 2.57 -2.03
C PHE A 58 -3.48 2.91 -0.80
N LYS A 59 -2.31 2.29 -0.71
CA LYS A 59 -1.28 2.58 0.29
C LYS A 59 -0.07 3.11 -0.43
N ILE A 60 0.46 4.26 -0.02
CA ILE A 60 1.68 4.84 -0.58
C ILE A 60 2.79 4.69 0.45
N SER A 61 3.95 4.21 0.03
CA SER A 61 5.11 3.98 0.88
C SER A 61 6.32 4.74 0.34
N LYS A 62 6.94 5.56 1.19
CA LYS A 62 8.27 6.10 0.95
C LYS A 62 9.29 5.03 1.30
N VAL A 63 10.02 4.51 0.33
CA VAL A 63 10.92 3.37 0.53
C VAL A 63 12.37 3.81 0.48
N PHE A 64 13.13 3.42 1.50
CA PHE A 64 14.54 3.78 1.66
C PHE A 64 15.46 2.57 1.55
N ASP A 65 16.69 2.81 1.12
CA ASP A 65 17.79 1.87 1.27
C ASP A 65 18.44 1.99 2.67
N ALA A 66 19.41 1.13 2.96
CA ALA A 66 20.11 1.12 4.25
C ALA A 66 21.00 2.36 4.51
N ALA A 67 21.10 3.29 3.54
CA ALA A 67 21.81 4.56 3.65
C ALA A 67 20.86 5.77 3.69
N ASP A 68 19.58 5.54 4.02
CA ASP A 68 18.51 6.55 4.10
C ASP A 68 18.25 7.29 2.78
N ARG A 69 18.57 6.67 1.63
CA ARG A 69 18.29 7.24 0.31
C ARG A 69 16.96 6.72 -0.20
N LEU A 70 16.14 7.64 -0.73
CA LEU A 70 14.90 7.30 -1.41
C LEU A 70 15.20 6.38 -2.60
N VAL A 71 14.57 5.21 -2.61
CA VAL A 71 14.62 4.26 -3.72
C VAL A 71 13.49 4.57 -4.69
N TYR A 72 12.25 4.58 -4.19
CA TYR A 72 11.03 4.96 -4.92
C TYR A 72 9.88 5.22 -3.93
N TRP A 73 8.79 5.77 -4.44
CA TRP A 73 7.48 5.62 -3.83
C TRP A 73 6.82 4.34 -4.36
N TYR A 74 6.33 3.51 -3.46
CA TYR A 74 5.63 2.27 -3.77
C TYR A 74 4.15 2.41 -3.43
N CYS A 75 3.27 2.18 -4.40
CA CYS A 75 1.84 2.32 -4.20
C CYS A 75 1.12 0.99 -4.40
N ASP A 76 0.67 0.37 -3.31
CA ASP A 76 -0.17 -0.82 -3.35
C ASP A 76 -1.63 -0.43 -3.58
N ILE A 77 -2.31 -1.10 -4.50
CA ILE A 77 -3.77 -1.03 -4.61
C ILE A 77 -4.39 -2.00 -3.61
N ILE A 78 -5.29 -1.49 -2.76
CA ILE A 78 -5.80 -2.26 -1.62
C ILE A 78 -7.32 -2.15 -1.44
N GLU A 79 -7.88 -3.19 -0.83
CA GLU A 79 -9.18 -3.13 -0.16
C GLU A 79 -8.98 -3.17 1.35
N THR A 80 -9.60 -2.22 2.08
CA THR A 80 -9.50 -2.17 3.55
C THR A 80 -10.74 -2.78 4.18
N GLU A 81 -10.52 -3.79 5.02
CA GLU A 81 -11.53 -4.34 5.92
C GLU A 81 -11.20 -3.91 7.36
N TYR A 82 -12.15 -3.25 8.03
CA TYR A 82 -12.03 -2.92 9.45
C TYR A 82 -13.02 -3.76 10.27
N ARG A 83 -12.50 -4.40 11.32
CA ARG A 83 -13.28 -5.22 12.29
C ARG A 83 -13.32 -4.50 13.64
N PRO A 84 -14.38 -3.75 13.96
CA PRO A 84 -14.43 -2.93 15.17
C PRO A 84 -14.34 -3.74 16.48
N ASN A 85 -14.93 -4.93 16.51
CA ASN A 85 -14.94 -5.80 17.69
C ASN A 85 -13.54 -6.32 18.06
N GLU A 86 -12.64 -6.38 17.09
CA GLU A 86 -11.27 -6.87 17.24
C GLU A 86 -10.25 -5.72 17.20
N ASN A 87 -10.71 -4.51 16.88
CA ASN A 87 -9.87 -3.36 16.57
C ASN A 87 -8.80 -3.66 15.51
N THR A 88 -9.21 -4.39 14.47
CA THR A 88 -8.32 -4.98 13.47
C THR A 88 -8.55 -4.36 12.09
N TYR A 89 -7.47 -3.99 11.42
CA TYR A 89 -7.45 -3.68 9.99
C TYR A 89 -6.84 -4.83 9.21
N ILE A 90 -7.48 -5.20 8.11
CA ILE A 90 -6.96 -6.14 7.12
C ILE A 90 -6.90 -5.41 5.78
N PHE A 91 -5.68 -5.25 5.27
CA PHE A 91 -5.41 -4.66 3.96
C PHE A 91 -5.24 -5.79 2.96
N HIS A 92 -6.24 -5.95 2.11
CA HIS A 92 -6.24 -6.93 1.01
C HIS A 92 -5.49 -6.32 -0.16
N ASP A 93 -4.35 -6.90 -0.51
CA ASP A 93 -3.53 -6.59 -1.67
C ASP A 93 -4.30 -6.98 -2.96
N LEU A 94 -4.52 -6.02 -3.85
CA LEU A 94 -5.26 -6.22 -5.10
C LEU A 94 -4.35 -6.38 -6.33
N LEU A 95 -3.10 -6.85 -6.11
CA LEU A 95 -2.11 -7.29 -7.09
C LEU A 95 -1.54 -6.23 -8.02
N ILE A 96 -2.17 -5.06 -8.15
CA ILE A 96 -1.64 -3.98 -8.99
C ILE A 96 -0.81 -3.05 -8.11
N ASP A 97 0.41 -2.77 -8.55
CA ASP A 97 1.31 -1.84 -7.88
C ASP A 97 1.77 -0.72 -8.82
N VAL A 98 2.05 0.45 -8.24
CA VAL A 98 2.60 1.60 -8.96
C VAL A 98 3.90 2.07 -8.30
N LEU A 99 4.98 2.10 -9.06
CA LEU A 99 6.27 2.63 -8.66
C LEU A 99 6.45 4.04 -9.19
N ILE A 100 6.97 4.94 -8.35
CA ILE A 100 7.33 6.30 -8.74
C ILE A 100 8.77 6.56 -8.33
N TYR A 101 9.65 6.72 -9.31
CA TYR A 101 11.08 6.90 -9.09
C TYR A 101 11.44 8.37 -8.80
N PRO A 102 12.62 8.65 -8.23
CA PRO A 102 13.06 10.01 -7.92
C PRO A 102 13.12 10.95 -9.15
N ASP A 103 13.32 10.41 -10.34
CA ASP A 103 13.30 11.14 -11.61
C ASP A 103 11.89 11.36 -12.18
N LYS A 104 10.86 10.99 -11.41
CA LYS A 104 9.42 11.05 -11.73
C LYS A 104 8.96 10.04 -12.78
N HIS A 105 9.79 9.07 -13.14
CA HIS A 105 9.35 7.93 -13.93
C HIS A 105 8.29 7.14 -13.16
N VAL A 106 7.25 6.67 -13.87
CA VAL A 106 6.12 5.93 -13.29
C VAL A 106 6.00 4.58 -13.98
N GLU A 107 5.94 3.51 -13.20
CA GLU A 107 5.72 2.15 -13.69
C GLU A 107 4.52 1.53 -13.01
N VAL A 108 3.64 0.91 -13.79
CA VAL A 108 2.59 0.04 -13.27
C VAL A 108 3.08 -1.39 -13.44
N VAL A 109 3.17 -2.13 -12.35
CA VAL A 109 3.72 -3.49 -12.31
C VAL A 109 2.67 -4.49 -11.83
N ASP A 110 2.99 -5.78 -11.96
CA ASP A 110 2.18 -6.93 -11.52
C ASP A 110 0.78 -7.03 -12.18
N LEU A 111 0.63 -6.36 -13.34
CA LEU A 111 -0.56 -6.46 -14.19
C LEU A 111 -0.77 -7.87 -14.78
N ASP A 112 0.30 -8.63 -14.95
CA ASP A 112 0.26 -10.04 -15.35
C ASP A 112 -0.28 -10.92 -14.21
N GLU A 113 0.18 -10.73 -12.97
CA GLU A 113 -0.40 -11.41 -11.79
C GLU A 113 -1.89 -11.08 -11.63
N PHE A 114 -2.27 -9.81 -11.83
CA PHE A 114 -3.68 -9.40 -11.84
C PHE A 114 -4.50 -10.05 -12.97
N ALA A 115 -3.92 -10.20 -14.15
CA ALA A 115 -4.56 -10.85 -15.29
C ALA A 115 -4.79 -12.35 -15.01
N ASP A 116 -3.79 -13.05 -14.49
CA ASP A 116 -3.87 -14.46 -14.10
C ASP A 116 -5.01 -14.69 -13.09
N PHE A 117 -5.18 -13.78 -12.13
CA PHE A 117 -6.28 -13.83 -11.16
C PHE A 117 -7.67 -13.58 -11.78
N THR A 118 -7.71 -12.73 -12.81
CA THR A 118 -8.93 -12.44 -13.55
C THR A 118 -9.37 -13.64 -14.38
N GLU A 119 -8.44 -14.30 -15.08
CA GLU A 119 -8.72 -15.50 -15.89
C GLU A 119 -9.22 -16.67 -15.05
N ASN A 120 -8.59 -16.88 -13.88
CA ASN A 120 -8.96 -17.94 -12.96
C ASN A 120 -10.21 -17.61 -12.11
N LEU A 121 -10.86 -16.45 -12.33
CA LEU A 121 -12.04 -15.95 -11.59
C LEU A 121 -11.89 -16.06 -10.07
N THR A 122 -10.66 -15.89 -9.56
CA THR A 122 -10.36 -16.14 -8.15
C THR A 122 -10.87 -15.01 -7.26
N LEU A 123 -10.94 -13.78 -7.81
CA LEU A 123 -11.58 -12.65 -7.17
C LEU A 123 -12.96 -12.37 -7.80
N PRO A 124 -13.95 -11.90 -7.01
CA PRO A 124 -15.21 -11.44 -7.56
C PRO A 124 -14.99 -10.33 -8.60
N ALA A 125 -15.68 -10.39 -9.73
CA ALA A 125 -15.59 -9.37 -10.78
C ALA A 125 -15.75 -7.91 -10.27
N PRO A 126 -16.62 -7.60 -9.28
CA PRO A 126 -16.67 -6.27 -8.70
C PRO A 126 -15.37 -5.82 -8.04
N LEU A 127 -14.61 -6.74 -7.42
CA LEU A 127 -13.33 -6.43 -6.76
C LEU A 127 -12.22 -6.19 -7.79
N LEU A 128 -12.18 -6.99 -8.86
CA LEU A 128 -11.28 -6.76 -10.00
C LEU A 128 -11.53 -5.38 -10.64
N ALA A 129 -12.81 -5.07 -10.91
CA ALA A 129 -13.17 -3.75 -11.44
C ALA A 129 -12.86 -2.61 -10.46
N LYS A 130 -12.94 -2.86 -9.15
CA LYS A 130 -12.57 -1.90 -8.11
C LYS A 130 -11.07 -1.61 -8.13
N ALA A 131 -10.23 -2.63 -8.19
CA ALA A 131 -8.77 -2.48 -8.29
C ALA A 131 -8.39 -1.56 -9.46
N LEU A 132 -8.89 -1.85 -10.67
CA LEU A 132 -8.63 -1.04 -11.87
C LEU A 132 -9.07 0.43 -11.71
N ARG A 133 -10.21 0.69 -11.05
CA ARG A 133 -10.70 2.06 -10.80
C ARG A 133 -9.83 2.79 -9.77
N GLN A 134 -9.38 2.10 -8.73
CA GLN A 134 -8.48 2.65 -7.71
C GLN A 134 -7.12 2.98 -8.35
N THR A 135 -6.56 2.08 -9.17
CA THR A 135 -5.34 2.33 -9.96
C THR A 135 -5.50 3.58 -10.83
N ASN A 136 -6.57 3.67 -11.62
CA ASN A 136 -6.80 4.83 -12.48
C ASN A 136 -6.94 6.13 -11.65
N ASN A 137 -7.58 6.09 -10.50
CA ASN A 137 -7.71 7.25 -9.62
C ASN A 137 -6.35 7.71 -9.08
N LEU A 138 -5.53 6.77 -8.60
CA LEU A 138 -4.16 7.04 -8.16
C LEU A 138 -3.32 7.66 -9.28
N LEU A 139 -3.30 7.03 -10.46
CA LEU A 139 -2.55 7.53 -11.61
C LEU A 139 -2.98 8.94 -12.02
N ARG A 140 -4.28 9.24 -11.98
CA ARG A 140 -4.78 10.59 -12.25
C ARG A 140 -4.19 11.61 -11.27
N PHE A 141 -4.19 11.34 -9.95
CA PHE A 141 -3.57 12.24 -8.97
C PHE A 141 -2.07 12.45 -9.26
N ILE A 142 -1.36 11.39 -9.63
CA ILE A 142 0.07 11.45 -9.98
C ILE A 142 0.28 12.33 -11.21
N TYR A 143 -0.50 12.12 -12.28
CA TYR A 143 -0.38 12.86 -13.54
C TYR A 143 -0.80 14.33 -13.42
N GLU A 144 -1.73 14.65 -12.52
CA GLU A 144 -2.16 16.01 -12.22
C GLU A 144 -1.16 16.75 -11.29
N GLY A 145 -0.12 16.07 -10.79
CA GLY A 145 0.94 16.66 -9.97
C GLY A 145 0.64 16.70 -8.47
N HIS A 146 -0.35 15.93 -8.01
CA HIS A 146 -0.78 15.91 -6.61
C HIS A 146 -0.03 14.88 -5.73
N LEU A 147 1.13 14.39 -6.18
CA LEU A 147 1.92 13.42 -5.40
C LEU A 147 2.39 14.01 -4.05
N ASP A 148 2.78 15.27 -4.02
CA ASP A 148 3.22 15.94 -2.79
C ASP A 148 2.08 16.01 -1.75
N GLU A 149 0.84 16.22 -2.21
CA GLU A 149 -0.35 16.21 -1.34
C GLU A 149 -0.62 14.80 -0.79
N LEU A 150 -0.52 13.78 -1.65
CA LEU A 150 -0.71 12.39 -1.24
C LEU A 150 0.37 11.90 -0.26
N THR A 151 1.56 12.48 -0.31
CA THR A 151 2.71 12.06 0.50
C THR A 151 3.00 12.97 1.70
N GLU A 152 2.30 14.10 1.82
CA GLU A 152 2.38 15.02 2.97
C GLU A 152 2.21 14.31 4.32
N PRO A 153 1.28 13.34 4.49
CA PRO A 153 1.12 12.67 5.78
C PRO A 153 2.37 11.89 6.22
N ILE A 154 3.19 11.45 5.26
CA ILE A 154 4.48 10.79 5.51
C ILE A 154 5.54 11.83 5.84
N THR A 155 5.71 12.85 4.99
CA THR A 155 6.84 13.80 5.11
C THR A 155 6.73 14.69 6.35
N SER A 156 5.52 14.98 6.82
CA SER A 156 5.27 15.72 8.07
C SER A 156 5.58 14.92 9.34
N ARG A 157 5.89 13.62 9.21
CA ARG A 157 6.09 12.67 10.33
C ARG A 157 7.38 11.85 10.21
N GLU A 158 8.26 12.21 9.28
CA GLU A 158 9.59 11.60 9.08
C GLU A 158 10.57 11.94 10.21
#